data_AF-A0A0B8PEY0-F1
#
_entry.id   AF-A0A0B8PEY0-F1
#
_cell.length_a   1.000
_cell.length_b   1.000
_cell.length_c   1.000
_cell.angle_alpha   90.00
_cell.angle_beta   90.00
_cell.angle_gamma   90.00
#
_symmetry.space_group_name_H-M   'P 1'
#
loop_
_entity.id
_entity.type
_entity.pdbx_description
1 polymer ?
#
loop_
_entity_poly.entity_id
_entity_poly.type
_entity_poly.pdbx_seq_one_letter_code
_entity_poly.pdbx_strand_id
1 'polypeptide(L)'
;MAKGKLSSAQVRALKPLKNKISQRFSDGGGLYFHAKQRGQHAWEFRYRRPTGGDTYIVLGTYPSLSLSDARQNALEYRGLLKDGVDPQVERQRIELEKVVAV
;
A
#
# COMPACT_ATOMS: atom_id res chain seq x y z
N MET A 1 -8.45 -21.55 2.11
CA MET A 1 -7.37 -20.53 2.03
C MET A 1 -7.77 -19.51 0.96
N ALA A 2 -7.79 -18.21 1.26
CA ALA A 2 -8.19 -17.20 0.28
C ALA A 2 -7.13 -17.11 -0.84
N LYS A 3 -7.50 -17.45 -2.08
CA LYS A 3 -6.69 -17.24 -3.29
C LYS A 3 -6.49 -15.73 -3.46
N GLY A 4 -5.39 -15.19 -2.96
CA GLY A 4 -5.09 -13.75 -3.06
C GLY A 4 -4.44 -13.11 -1.83
N LYS A 5 -4.10 -13.87 -0.79
CA LYS A 5 -3.33 -13.38 0.37
C LYS A 5 -1.85 -13.74 0.21
N LEU A 6 -0.97 -12.76 0.40
CA LEU A 6 0.48 -12.95 0.32
C LEU A 6 1.04 -13.50 1.63
N SER A 7 2.11 -14.28 1.53
CA SER A 7 2.97 -14.66 2.65
C SER A 7 4.31 -13.91 2.60
N SER A 8 4.99 -13.79 3.74
CA SER A 8 6.32 -13.18 3.79
C SER A 8 7.34 -13.93 2.91
N ALA A 9 7.22 -15.25 2.81
CA ALA A 9 8.04 -16.07 1.91
C ALA A 9 7.75 -15.73 0.44
N GLN A 10 6.48 -15.60 0.06
CA GLN A 10 6.11 -15.18 -1.30
C GLN A 10 6.69 -13.81 -1.61
N VAL A 11 6.50 -12.81 -0.76
CA VAL A 11 7.01 -11.43 -0.96
C VAL A 11 8.53 -11.43 -1.18
N ARG A 12 9.29 -12.19 -0.39
CA ARG A 12 10.76 -12.33 -0.57
C ARG A 12 11.15 -12.97 -1.89
N ALA A 13 10.33 -13.90 -2.39
CA ALA A 13 10.56 -14.62 -3.63
C ALA A 13 10.11 -13.84 -4.88
N LEU A 14 9.34 -12.77 -4.73
CA LEU A 14 8.95 -11.87 -5.82
C LEU A 14 10.18 -11.04 -6.26
N LYS A 15 11.10 -11.65 -7.02
CA LYS A 15 12.31 -11.05 -7.62
C LYS A 15 12.47 -11.44 -9.10
N PRO A 16 13.34 -10.73 -9.83
CA PRO A 16 12.98 -9.66 -10.75
C PRO A 16 12.05 -10.14 -11.88
N LEU A 17 11.12 -9.27 -12.25
CA LEU A 17 10.21 -9.48 -13.37
C LEU A 17 11.02 -9.53 -14.67
N LYS A 18 11.30 -10.74 -15.18
CA LYS A 18 12.13 -10.94 -16.39
C LYS A 18 11.59 -10.19 -17.62
N ASN A 19 10.26 -10.06 -17.72
CA ASN A 19 9.57 -9.53 -18.90
C ASN A 19 8.62 -8.35 -18.59
N LYS A 20 8.67 -7.76 -17.38
CA LYS A 20 7.79 -6.64 -17.01
C LYS A 20 8.54 -5.60 -16.18
N ILE A 21 8.28 -4.32 -16.43
CA ILE A 21 8.90 -3.21 -15.69
C ILE A 21 8.37 -3.16 -14.24
N SER A 22 7.10 -3.50 -14.02
CA SER A 22 6.53 -3.69 -12.70
C SER A 22 5.30 -4.61 -12.71
N GLN A 23 4.91 -5.10 -11.54
CA GLN A 23 3.72 -5.93 -11.33
C GLN A 23 3.17 -5.69 -9.92
N ARG A 24 1.85 -5.65 -9.83
CA ARG A 24 1.13 -5.60 -8.55
C ARG A 24 0.64 -6.99 -8.16
N PHE A 25 0.84 -7.34 -6.90
CA PHE A 25 0.37 -8.58 -6.30
C PHE A 25 -0.62 -8.24 -5.20
N SER A 26 -1.87 -8.69 -5.33
CA SER A 26 -2.90 -8.45 -4.32
C SER A 26 -2.58 -9.26 -3.06
N ASP A 27 -2.72 -8.64 -1.89
CA ASP A 27 -2.81 -9.30 -0.58
C ASP A 27 -4.27 -9.39 -0.08
N GLY A 28 -5.18 -8.64 -0.73
CA GLY A 28 -6.60 -8.58 -0.38
C GLY A 28 -7.00 -7.30 0.35
N GLY A 29 -8.30 -7.01 0.28
CA GLY A 29 -8.91 -5.84 0.92
C GLY A 29 -8.30 -4.50 0.49
N GLY A 30 -7.83 -4.40 -0.75
CA GLY A 30 -7.20 -3.20 -1.30
C GLY A 30 -5.68 -3.13 -1.11
N LEU A 31 -5.05 -4.01 -0.35
CA LEU A 31 -3.59 -4.03 -0.21
C LEU A 31 -2.92 -4.73 -1.39
N TYR A 32 -1.89 -4.10 -1.94
CA TYR A 32 -1.07 -4.60 -3.04
C TYR A 32 0.42 -4.45 -2.72
N PHE A 33 1.21 -5.44 -3.14
CA PHE A 33 2.65 -5.33 -3.27
C PHE A 33 3.01 -4.93 -4.70
N HIS A 34 3.61 -3.75 -4.88
CA HIS A 34 4.12 -3.27 -6.16
C HIS A 34 5.60 -3.66 -6.29
N ALA A 35 5.83 -4.79 -6.97
CA ALA A 35 7.18 -5.22 -7.34
C ALA A 35 7.62 -4.50 -8.61
N LYS A 36 8.82 -3.95 -8.61
CA LYS A 36 9.43 -3.28 -9.76
C LYS A 36 10.64 -4.07 -10.23
N GLN A 37 10.92 -4.06 -11.53
CA GLN A 37 12.12 -4.70 -12.09
C GLN A 37 13.39 -4.02 -11.58
N ARG A 38 13.36 -2.69 -11.46
CA ARG A 38 14.44 -1.85 -10.93
C ARG A 38 13.87 -0.86 -9.92
N GLY A 39 14.67 -0.49 -8.92
CA GLY A 39 14.27 0.41 -7.84
C GLY A 39 13.54 -0.28 -6.68
N GLN A 40 12.99 0.53 -5.78
CA GLN A 40 12.37 0.02 -4.55
C GLN A 40 10.97 -0.53 -4.80
N HIS A 41 10.69 -1.68 -4.20
CA HIS A 41 9.34 -2.23 -4.11
C HIS A 41 8.55 -1.46 -3.06
N ALA A 42 7.24 -1.39 -3.23
CA ALA A 42 6.38 -0.64 -2.32
C ALA A 42 5.08 -1.37 -2.03
N TRP A 43 4.55 -1.13 -0.85
CA TRP A 43 3.18 -1.45 -0.50
C TRP A 43 2.27 -0.33 -0.98
N GLU A 44 1.19 -0.68 -1.67
CA GLU A 44 0.19 0.25 -2.17
C GLU A 44 -1.19 -0.17 -1.68
N PHE A 45 -2.03 0.82 -1.38
CA PHE A 45 -3.42 0.60 -1.03
C PHE A 45 -4.31 1.17 -2.13
N ARG A 46 -5.08 0.30 -2.78
CA ARG A 46 -6.09 0.65 -3.77
C ARG A 46 -7.39 1.01 -3.05
N TYR A 47 -7.95 2.16 -3.39
CA TYR A 47 -9.24 2.59 -2.89
C TYR A 47 -9.99 3.47 -3.89
N ARG A 48 -11.27 3.72 -3.62
CA ARG A 48 -12.06 4.71 -4.35
C ARG A 48 -12.13 5.98 -3.53
N ARG A 49 -11.77 7.12 -4.12
CA ARG A 49 -11.82 8.41 -3.41
C ARG A 49 -13.26 8.78 -3.07
N PRO A 50 -13.49 9.54 -1.99
CA PRO A 50 -14.80 10.15 -1.73
C PRO A 50 -15.30 11.01 -2.89
N THR A 51 -14.39 11.67 -3.61
CA THR A 51 -14.67 12.46 -4.83
C THR A 51 -14.91 11.60 -6.08
N GLY A 52 -14.80 10.27 -5.97
CA GLY A 52 -14.95 9.33 -7.06
C GLY A 52 -13.63 8.94 -7.76
N GLY A 53 -13.72 7.83 -8.49
CA GLY A 53 -12.58 7.22 -9.18
C GLY A 53 -11.70 6.36 -8.28
N ASP A 54 -11.09 5.34 -8.88
CA ASP A 54 -10.16 4.46 -8.19
C ASP A 54 -8.75 5.06 -8.22
N THR A 55 -8.02 4.90 -7.13
CA THR A 55 -6.64 5.34 -7.00
C THR A 55 -5.82 4.42 -6.11
N TYR A 56 -4.52 4.69 -6.04
CA TYR A 56 -3.56 3.99 -5.19
C TYR A 56 -2.82 5.01 -4.35
N ILE A 57 -2.62 4.70 -3.07
CA ILE A 57 -1.71 5.42 -2.18
C ILE A 57 -0.56 4.52 -1.79
N VAL A 58 0.67 5.03 -1.84
CA VAL A 58 1.86 4.29 -1.40
C VAL A 58 1.89 4.28 0.12
N LEU A 59 1.85 3.10 0.72
CA LEU A 59 1.92 2.93 2.18
C LEU A 59 3.34 3.10 2.71
N GLY A 60 4.30 2.49 2.02
CA GLY A 60 5.72 2.51 2.38
C GLY A 60 6.53 1.56 1.50
N THR A 61 7.85 1.66 1.56
CA THR A 61 8.76 0.82 0.76
C THR A 61 9.11 -0.47 1.48
N TYR A 62 9.35 -1.54 0.74
CA TYR A 62 9.85 -2.80 1.27
C TYR A 62 11.38 -2.84 1.13
N PRO A 63 12.14 -3.29 2.14
CA PRO A 63 11.70 -4.00 3.35
C PRO A 63 11.38 -3.12 4.57
N SER A 64 11.50 -1.79 4.47
CA SER A 64 11.29 -0.86 5.60
C SER A 64 9.90 -0.99 6.23
N LEU A 65 8.86 -1.25 5.43
CA LEU A 65 7.53 -1.59 5.89
C LEU A 65 7.28 -3.09 5.66
N SER A 66 6.99 -3.83 6.74
CA SER A 66 6.72 -5.27 6.65
C SER A 66 5.33 -5.54 6.08
N LEU A 67 5.05 -6.78 5.65
CA LEU A 67 3.71 -7.19 5.21
C LEU A 67 2.68 -7.05 6.35
N SER A 68 3.08 -7.27 7.60
CA SER A 68 2.18 -7.16 8.75
C SER A 68 1.78 -5.70 8.96
N ASP A 69 2.76 -4.80 8.97
CA ASP A 69 2.52 -3.36 9.18
C ASP A 69 1.74 -2.78 8.00
N ALA A 70 2.04 -3.21 6.76
CA ALA A 70 1.27 -2.83 5.59
C ALA A 70 -0.21 -3.23 5.69
N ARG A 71 -0.52 -4.39 6.30
CA ARG A 71 -1.91 -4.81 6.58
C ARG A 71 -2.58 -3.95 7.63
N GLN A 72 -1.85 -3.53 8.67
CA GLN A 72 -2.37 -2.61 9.69
C GLN A 72 -2.68 -1.25 9.08
N ASN A 73 -1.75 -0.65 8.32
CA ASN A 73 -1.98 0.61 7.64
C ASN A 73 -3.18 0.54 6.67
N ALA A 74 -3.33 -0.59 5.95
CA ALA A 74 -4.50 -0.80 5.09
C ALA A 74 -5.82 -0.93 5.88
N LEU A 75 -5.80 -1.47 7.11
CA LEU A 75 -6.97 -1.47 8.00
C LEU A 75 -7.34 -0.05 8.42
N GLU A 76 -6.37 0.76 8.82
CA GLU A 76 -6.57 2.16 9.22
C GLU A 76 -7.17 2.98 8.09
N TYR A 77 -6.62 2.88 6.88
CA TYR A 77 -7.14 3.61 5.72
C TYR A 77 -8.53 3.18 5.28
N ARG A 78 -8.89 1.89 5.50
CA ARG A 78 -10.28 1.46 5.34
C ARG A 78 -11.20 2.06 6.39
N GLY A 79 -10.71 2.28 7.61
CA GLY A 79 -11.43 3.01 8.65
C GLY A 79 -11.76 4.42 8.18
N LEU A 80 -10.74 5.18 7.77
CA LEU A 80 -10.90 6.55 7.24
C LEU A 80 -11.95 6.63 6.12
N LEU A 81 -11.91 5.68 5.18
CA LEU A 81 -12.87 5.65 4.08
C LEU A 81 -14.31 5.36 4.52
N LYS A 82 -14.52 4.57 5.58
CA LYS A 82 -15.85 4.37 6.17
C LYS A 82 -16.37 5.66 6.81
N ASP A 83 -15.47 6.47 7.35
CA ASP A 83 -15.78 7.77 7.94
C ASP A 83 -15.87 8.89 6.89
N GLY A 84 -15.73 8.56 5.60
CA GLY A 84 -15.80 9.52 4.49
C GLY A 84 -14.53 10.36 4.29
N VAL A 85 -13.44 10.05 5.00
CA VAL A 85 -12.16 10.75 4.94
C VAL A 85 -11.28 10.15 3.83
N ASP A 86 -10.69 11.00 2.99
CA ASP A 86 -9.74 10.56 1.97
C ASP A 86 -8.35 10.26 2.60
N PRO A 87 -7.84 9.02 2.51
CA PRO A 87 -6.52 8.66 3.04
C PRO A 87 -5.35 9.51 2.51
N GLN A 88 -5.44 10.05 1.29
CA GLN A 88 -4.40 10.95 0.78
C GLN A 88 -4.36 12.28 1.55
N VAL A 89 -5.53 12.84 1.85
CA VAL A 89 -5.66 14.09 2.61
C VAL A 89 -5.17 13.89 4.04
N GLU A 90 -5.59 12.80 4.68
CA GLU A 90 -5.16 12.50 6.05
C GLU A 90 -3.66 12.25 6.15
N ARG A 91 -3.06 11.55 5.18
CA ARG A 91 -1.60 11.39 5.11
C ARG A 91 -0.89 12.74 5.03
N GLN A 92 -1.34 13.61 4.14
CA GLN A 92 -0.73 14.92 3.94
C GLN A 92 -0.86 15.78 5.20
N ARG A 93 -2.00 15.69 5.90
CA ARG A 93 -2.23 16.35 7.18
C ARG A 93 -1.24 15.87 8.24
N ILE A 94 -1.08 14.56 8.42
CA ILE A 94 -0.13 13.97 9.38
C ILE A 94 1.31 14.39 9.05
N GLU A 95 1.67 14.43 7.76
CA GLU A 95 3.00 14.86 7.32
C GLU A 95 3.26 16.34 7.62
N LEU A 96 2.29 17.21 7.36
CA LEU A 96 2.36 18.63 7.71
C LEU A 96 2.44 18.87 9.22
N GLU A 97 1.62 18.16 10.01
CA GLU A 97 1.64 18.24 11.49
C GLU A 97 3.02 17.84 12.05
N LYS A 98 3.68 16.84 11.46
CA LYS A 98 5.05 16.46 11.85
C LYS A 98 6.09 17.52 11.51
N VAL A 99 5.95 18.20 10.37
CA VAL A 99 6.91 19.25 9.96
C VAL A 99 6.81 20.49 10.85
N VAL A 100 5.60 20.86 11.28
CA VAL A 100 5.38 22.03 12.14
C VAL A 100 5.81 21.79 13.59
N ALA A 101 5.82 20.53 14.04
CA ALA A 101 6.23 20.16 15.39
C ALA A 101 7.76 20.05 15.59
N VAL A 102 8.57 20.35 14.56
CA VAL A 102 10.04 20.37 14.57
C VAL A 102 10.55 21.80 14.54
#